data_AF-A0A136LN35-F1
#
_entry.id   AF-A0A136LN35-F1
#
_cell.length_a   1.000
_cell.length_b   1.000
_cell.length_c   1.000
_cell.angle_alpha   90.00
_cell.angle_beta   90.00
_cell.angle_gamma   90.00
#
_symmetry.space_group_name_H-M   'P 1'
#
loop_
_entity.id
_entity.type
_entity.pdbx_description
1 polymer ?
#
loop_
_entity_poly.entity_id
_entity_poly.type
_entity_poly.pdbx_seq_one_letter_code
_entity_poly.pdbx_strand_id
1 'polypeptide(L)'
;MSDDTASNASQIESELNELQSEFVEGFFAAADHMIWGDQTDYSHFWARIRELNADFKSLRLRHEDREALWHRMGEICDAVKEQQHSQRERKEQLLNENRDRVWNAVNHLKHAHDLDYVGNFLRGADLKEFWADAKEVSETFRETKPMRRSDREELWDDFQRICEWVREMQEQKHEEWVERNREHLDRWHAQIDKGEDMIEKLKGQIDHCEDLKADARSDDFADQVQGWIEEKERIIDDIESRNAELWEKIRDVEARLRN
;
A
#
# COMPACT_ATOMS: atom_id res chain seq x y z
N MET A 1 44.90 -21.36 -60.30
CA MET A 1 43.63 -20.59 -60.27
C MET A 1 42.42 -21.39 -59.77
N SER A 2 42.44 -22.74 -59.71
CA SER A 2 41.34 -23.51 -59.09
C SER A 2 41.44 -23.63 -57.56
N ASP A 3 42.59 -23.33 -56.95
CA ASP A 3 42.82 -23.49 -55.51
C ASP A 3 42.17 -22.37 -54.69
N ASP A 4 42.28 -21.12 -55.14
CA ASP A 4 41.80 -19.95 -54.39
C ASP A 4 40.28 -19.99 -54.13
N THR A 5 39.49 -20.51 -55.08
CA THR A 5 38.03 -20.59 -54.92
C THR A 5 37.60 -21.58 -53.85
N ALA A 6 38.32 -22.71 -53.72
CA ALA A 6 38.02 -23.74 -52.72
C ALA A 6 38.45 -23.28 -51.33
N SER A 7 39.61 -22.61 -51.23
CA SER A 7 40.08 -22.00 -49.98
C SER A 7 39.10 -20.94 -49.46
N ASN A 8 38.60 -20.06 -50.33
CA ASN A 8 37.62 -19.04 -49.96
C ASN A 8 36.29 -19.64 -49.47
N ALA A 9 35.80 -20.70 -50.12
CA ALA A 9 34.58 -21.40 -49.71
C ALA A 9 34.74 -22.04 -48.32
N SER A 10 35.88 -22.70 -48.07
CA SER A 10 36.18 -23.32 -46.78
C SER A 10 36.30 -22.30 -45.63
N GLN A 11 36.84 -21.11 -45.91
CA GLN A 11 36.88 -20.02 -44.92
C GLN A 11 35.47 -19.58 -44.51
N ILE A 12 34.61 -19.25 -45.49
CA ILE A 12 33.22 -18.83 -45.21
C ILE A 12 32.47 -19.95 -44.49
N GLU A 13 32.65 -21.21 -44.90
CA GLU A 13 32.04 -22.35 -44.23
C GLU A 13 32.45 -22.46 -42.76
N SER A 14 33.75 -22.27 -42.46
CA SER A 14 34.26 -22.27 -41.09
C SER A 14 33.62 -21.16 -40.24
N GLU A 15 33.47 -19.96 -40.80
CA GLU A 15 32.83 -18.84 -40.10
C GLU A 15 31.33 -19.07 -39.89
N LEU A 16 30.63 -19.68 -40.85
CA LEU A 16 29.23 -20.08 -40.69
C LEU A 16 29.06 -21.18 -39.62
N ASN A 17 29.98 -22.16 -39.57
CA ASN A 17 29.99 -23.18 -38.52
C ASN A 17 30.17 -22.54 -37.13
N GLU A 18 31.08 -21.58 -37.02
CA GLU A 18 31.33 -20.86 -35.77
C GLU A 18 30.09 -20.07 -35.34
N LEU A 19 29.46 -19.31 -36.25
CA LEU A 19 28.22 -18.58 -35.96
C LEU A 19 27.07 -19.52 -35.56
N GLN A 20 26.94 -20.66 -36.24
CA GLN A 20 25.93 -21.66 -35.90
C GLN A 20 26.17 -22.22 -34.50
N SER A 21 27.40 -22.59 -34.16
CA SER A 21 27.73 -23.12 -32.86
C SER A 21 27.54 -22.09 -31.74
N GLU A 22 27.96 -20.84 -31.98
CA GLU A 22 27.88 -19.74 -31.00
C GLU A 22 26.42 -19.32 -30.73
N PHE A 23 25.61 -19.10 -31.77
CA PHE A 23 24.31 -18.45 -31.62
C PHE A 23 23.12 -19.40 -31.68
N VAL A 24 23.22 -20.50 -32.42
CA VAL A 24 22.13 -21.48 -32.56
C VAL A 24 22.29 -22.57 -31.52
N GLU A 25 23.47 -23.20 -31.41
CA GLU A 25 23.67 -24.36 -30.52
C GLU A 25 23.97 -23.94 -29.08
N GLY A 26 24.88 -22.99 -28.88
CA GLY A 26 25.29 -22.50 -27.55
C GLY A 26 24.15 -21.86 -26.76
N PHE A 27 23.15 -21.32 -27.45
CA PHE A 27 22.03 -20.65 -26.82
C PHE A 27 21.09 -21.60 -26.07
N PHE A 28 20.79 -22.78 -26.63
CA PHE A 28 19.87 -23.72 -25.98
C PHE A 28 20.38 -24.22 -24.63
N ALA A 29 21.69 -24.22 -24.41
CA ALA A 29 22.30 -24.59 -23.13
C ALA A 29 22.20 -23.49 -22.06
N ALA A 30 22.02 -22.22 -22.45
CA ALA A 30 22.04 -21.07 -21.54
C ALA A 30 20.65 -20.46 -21.25
N ALA A 31 19.61 -20.91 -21.96
CA ALA A 31 18.28 -20.30 -21.94
C ALA A 31 17.62 -20.20 -20.54
N ASP A 32 17.99 -21.06 -19.58
CA ASP A 32 17.46 -21.03 -18.21
C ASP A 32 18.04 -19.91 -17.32
N HIS A 33 19.23 -19.40 -17.65
CA HIS A 33 19.86 -18.30 -16.89
C HIS A 33 19.63 -16.92 -17.51
N MET A 34 19.01 -16.86 -18.69
CA MET A 34 19.08 -15.70 -19.58
C MET A 34 17.84 -14.81 -19.59
N ILE A 35 16.89 -15.03 -18.66
CA ILE A 35 15.80 -14.06 -18.48
C ILE A 35 16.36 -12.70 -17.97
N TRP A 36 17.55 -12.72 -17.34
CA TRP A 36 18.12 -11.56 -16.64
C TRP A 36 19.58 -11.22 -16.97
N GLY A 37 20.37 -12.15 -17.50
CA GLY A 37 21.81 -11.96 -17.72
C GLY A 37 22.14 -11.74 -19.19
N ASP A 38 22.73 -10.58 -19.48
CA ASP A 38 23.21 -10.08 -20.77
C ASP A 38 22.30 -10.32 -21.97
N GLN A 39 21.83 -9.20 -22.52
CA GLN A 39 21.24 -9.12 -23.84
C GLN A 39 22.16 -9.91 -24.79
N THR A 40 21.76 -11.13 -25.16
CA THR A 40 22.49 -11.94 -26.18
C THR A 40 22.86 -10.94 -27.25
N ASP A 41 24.15 -10.79 -27.56
CA ASP A 41 24.62 -9.69 -28.39
C ASP A 41 24.26 -9.98 -29.85
N TYR A 42 22.96 -9.90 -30.15
CA TYR A 42 22.44 -9.97 -31.49
C TYR A 42 23.07 -8.86 -32.35
N SER A 43 23.54 -7.76 -31.74
CA SER A 43 24.30 -6.74 -32.46
C SER A 43 25.62 -7.30 -32.98
N HIS A 44 26.35 -8.08 -32.16
CA HIS A 44 27.54 -8.82 -32.57
C HIS A 44 27.22 -9.83 -33.69
N PHE A 45 26.18 -10.65 -33.54
CA PHE A 45 25.74 -11.57 -34.61
C PHE A 45 25.48 -10.83 -35.94
N TRP A 46 24.67 -9.77 -35.90
CA TRP A 46 24.33 -9.00 -37.10
C TRP A 46 25.51 -8.18 -37.64
N ALA A 47 26.54 -7.88 -36.84
CA ALA A 47 27.80 -7.34 -37.32
C ALA A 47 28.59 -8.39 -38.12
N ARG A 48 28.76 -9.61 -37.58
CA ARG A 48 29.43 -10.71 -38.28
C ARG A 48 28.74 -11.10 -39.59
N ILE A 49 27.40 -11.14 -39.61
CA ILE A 49 26.64 -11.36 -40.84
C ILE A 49 26.90 -10.26 -41.89
N ARG A 50 27.11 -9.00 -41.49
CA ARG A 50 27.45 -7.93 -42.44
C ARG A 50 28.85 -8.08 -43.02
N GLU A 51 29.80 -8.55 -42.22
CA GLU A 51 31.18 -8.86 -42.66
C GLU A 51 31.18 -10.02 -43.65
N LEU A 52 30.53 -11.13 -43.33
CA LEU A 52 30.36 -12.27 -44.25
C LEU A 52 29.71 -11.85 -45.58
N ASN A 53 28.68 -10.99 -45.52
CA ASN A 53 28.06 -10.44 -46.73
C ASN A 53 29.03 -9.59 -47.58
N ALA A 54 30.02 -8.96 -46.97
CA ALA A 54 31.08 -8.26 -47.71
C ALA A 54 32.03 -9.27 -48.37
N ASP A 55 32.35 -10.38 -47.70
CA ASP A 55 33.21 -11.43 -48.24
C ASP A 55 32.57 -12.18 -49.42
N PHE A 56 31.26 -12.46 -49.36
CA PHE A 56 30.50 -12.96 -50.53
C PHE A 56 30.56 -12.02 -51.75
N LYS A 57 30.83 -10.72 -51.56
CA LYS A 57 30.96 -9.74 -52.66
C LYS A 57 32.39 -9.62 -53.16
N SER A 58 33.37 -9.75 -52.27
CA SER A 58 34.79 -9.52 -52.56
C SER A 58 35.50 -10.79 -53.06
N LEU A 59 35.13 -11.97 -52.54
CA LEU A 59 35.78 -13.23 -52.85
C LEU A 59 35.23 -13.87 -54.13
N ARG A 60 36.11 -14.55 -54.87
CA ARG A 60 35.72 -15.39 -56.00
C ARG A 60 35.34 -16.77 -55.49
N LEU A 61 34.07 -17.14 -55.71
CA LEU A 61 33.50 -18.44 -55.38
C LEU A 61 32.96 -19.10 -56.65
N ARG A 62 32.94 -20.43 -56.68
CA ARG A 62 32.15 -21.14 -57.71
C ARG A 62 30.67 -20.87 -57.46
N HIS A 63 29.87 -20.91 -58.52
CA HIS A 63 28.45 -20.58 -58.43
C HIS A 63 27.71 -21.52 -57.45
N GLU A 64 27.97 -22.82 -57.55
CA GLU A 64 27.38 -23.85 -56.69
C GLU A 64 27.72 -23.64 -55.20
N ASP A 65 29.00 -23.44 -54.88
CA ASP A 65 29.46 -23.18 -53.51
C ASP A 65 28.82 -21.89 -52.95
N ARG A 66 28.71 -20.84 -53.79
CA ARG A 66 28.10 -19.58 -53.40
C ARG A 66 26.62 -19.76 -53.05
N GLU A 67 25.86 -20.50 -53.86
CA GLU A 67 24.44 -20.75 -53.59
C GLU A 67 24.25 -21.59 -52.32
N ALA A 68 25.05 -22.65 -52.15
CA ALA A 68 24.97 -23.52 -50.98
C ALA A 68 25.31 -22.78 -49.68
N LEU A 69 26.40 -22.01 -49.66
CA LEU A 69 26.80 -21.21 -48.49
C LEU A 69 25.80 -20.08 -48.21
N TRP A 70 25.25 -19.47 -49.25
CA TRP A 70 24.23 -18.44 -49.10
C TRP A 70 22.93 -19.00 -48.50
N HIS A 71 22.48 -20.16 -48.97
CA HIS A 71 21.33 -20.87 -48.40
C HIS A 71 21.56 -21.16 -46.91
N ARG A 72 22.72 -21.72 -46.58
CA ARG A 72 23.10 -22.05 -45.20
C ARG A 72 23.15 -20.81 -44.30
N MET A 73 23.73 -19.70 -44.77
CA MET A 73 23.71 -18.43 -44.05
C MET A 73 22.27 -17.94 -43.82
N GLY A 74 21.39 -18.13 -44.81
CA GLY A 74 19.96 -17.84 -44.69
C GLY A 74 19.29 -18.64 -43.56
N GLU A 75 19.51 -19.95 -43.51
CA GLU A 75 19.00 -20.83 -42.46
C GLU A 75 19.46 -20.38 -41.06
N ILE A 76 20.75 -20.05 -40.91
CA ILE A 76 21.29 -19.54 -39.63
C ILE A 76 20.63 -18.20 -39.27
N CYS A 77 20.52 -17.27 -40.21
CA CYS A 77 19.88 -15.98 -39.98
C CYS A 77 18.42 -16.13 -39.55
N ASP A 78 17.67 -17.04 -40.17
CA ASP A 78 16.26 -17.24 -39.86
C ASP A 78 16.08 -17.92 -38.50
N ALA A 79 16.92 -18.91 -38.17
CA ALA A 79 16.94 -19.51 -36.83
C ALA A 79 17.21 -18.46 -35.73
N VAL A 80 18.20 -17.59 -35.94
CA VAL A 80 18.53 -16.52 -34.97
C VAL A 80 17.43 -15.47 -34.86
N LYS A 81 16.73 -15.12 -35.96
CA LYS A 81 15.56 -14.22 -35.91
C LYS A 81 14.41 -14.84 -35.13
N GLU A 82 14.08 -16.10 -35.40
CA GLU A 82 13.01 -16.82 -34.71
C GLU A 82 13.29 -16.86 -33.20
N GLN A 83 14.52 -17.20 -32.83
CA GLN A 83 14.97 -17.18 -31.44
C GLN A 83 14.89 -15.79 -30.80
N GLN A 84 15.34 -14.74 -31.50
CA GLN A 84 15.23 -13.36 -31.02
C GLN A 84 13.76 -12.96 -30.82
N HIS A 85 12.87 -13.36 -31.71
CA HIS A 85 11.43 -13.14 -31.60
C HIS A 85 10.86 -13.84 -30.37
N SER A 86 11.12 -15.13 -30.21
CA SER A 86 10.64 -15.90 -29.06
C SER A 86 11.16 -15.35 -27.72
N GLN A 87 12.40 -14.87 -27.65
CA GLN A 87 12.90 -14.18 -26.45
C GLN A 87 12.11 -12.90 -26.15
N ARG A 88 11.84 -12.08 -27.17
CA ARG A 88 11.05 -10.85 -27.00
C ARG A 88 9.65 -11.16 -26.51
N GLU A 89 9.00 -12.17 -27.08
CA GLU A 89 7.67 -12.62 -26.65
C GLU A 89 7.67 -13.12 -25.21
N ARG A 90 8.63 -13.97 -24.81
CA ARG A 90 8.74 -14.46 -23.42
C ARG A 90 8.97 -13.32 -22.43
N LYS A 91 9.84 -12.37 -22.80
CA LYS A 91 10.10 -11.19 -21.97
C LYS A 91 8.84 -10.34 -21.82
N GLU A 92 8.13 -10.10 -22.91
CA GLU A 92 6.89 -9.34 -22.93
C GLU A 92 5.81 -10.02 -22.08
N GLN A 93 5.67 -11.33 -22.21
CA GLN A 93 4.77 -12.14 -21.39
C GLN A 93 5.10 -12.00 -19.90
N LEU A 94 6.36 -12.17 -19.51
CA LEU A 94 6.78 -12.05 -18.12
C LEU A 94 6.54 -10.63 -17.56
N LEU A 95 6.81 -9.59 -18.35
CA LEU A 95 6.52 -8.21 -17.97
C LEU A 95 5.01 -8.00 -17.71
N ASN A 96 4.15 -8.57 -18.54
CA ASN A 96 2.71 -8.51 -18.39
C ASN A 96 2.22 -9.33 -17.18
N GLU A 97 2.71 -10.56 -16.98
CA GLU A 97 2.37 -11.39 -15.82
C GLU A 97 2.74 -10.70 -14.50
N ASN A 98 3.93 -10.08 -14.46
CA ASN A 98 4.39 -9.32 -13.31
C ASN A 98 3.54 -8.07 -13.05
N ARG A 99 3.17 -7.34 -14.11
CA ARG A 99 2.23 -6.22 -14.02
C ARG A 99 0.90 -6.67 -13.44
N ASP A 100 0.34 -7.77 -13.95
CA ASP A 100 -0.96 -8.29 -13.52
C ASP A 100 -0.92 -8.78 -12.07
N ARG A 101 0.19 -9.37 -11.63
CA ARG A 101 0.39 -9.76 -10.23
C ARG A 101 0.29 -8.56 -9.28
N VAL A 102 0.99 -7.47 -9.60
CA VAL A 102 0.95 -6.24 -8.79
C VAL A 102 -0.42 -5.59 -8.86
N TRP A 103 -1.01 -5.50 -10.05
CA TRP A 103 -2.35 -4.95 -10.25
C TRP A 103 -3.41 -5.71 -9.44
N ASN A 104 -3.36 -7.04 -9.43
CA ASN A 104 -4.25 -7.86 -8.62
C ASN A 104 -4.07 -7.60 -7.11
N ALA A 105 -2.83 -7.43 -6.64
CA ALA A 105 -2.57 -7.13 -5.24
C ALA A 105 -3.16 -5.75 -4.83
N VAL A 106 -2.99 -4.73 -5.66
CA VAL A 106 -3.56 -3.39 -5.44
C VAL A 106 -5.09 -3.43 -5.45
N ASN A 107 -5.71 -4.11 -6.42
CA ASN A 107 -7.17 -4.24 -6.48
C ASN A 107 -7.73 -5.09 -5.35
N HIS A 108 -7.01 -6.12 -4.92
CA HIS A 108 -7.41 -6.91 -3.76
C HIS A 108 -7.48 -6.03 -2.52
N LEU A 109 -6.46 -5.20 -2.26
CA LEU A 109 -6.48 -4.22 -1.17
C LEU A 109 -7.70 -3.28 -1.29
N LYS A 110 -8.01 -2.81 -2.50
CA LYS A 110 -9.15 -1.92 -2.74
C LYS A 110 -10.49 -2.57 -2.42
N HIS A 111 -10.69 -3.82 -2.83
CA HIS A 111 -11.96 -4.52 -2.67
C HIS A 111 -12.13 -5.20 -1.31
N ALA A 112 -11.06 -5.70 -0.69
CA ALA A 112 -11.10 -6.34 0.62
C ALA A 112 -11.59 -5.39 1.72
N HIS A 113 -11.25 -4.11 1.58
CA HIS A 113 -11.61 -3.05 2.53
C HIS A 113 -12.80 -2.19 2.06
N ASP A 114 -13.54 -2.67 1.05
CA ASP A 114 -14.74 -2.04 0.49
C ASP A 114 -14.58 -0.53 0.20
N LEU A 115 -13.39 -0.11 -0.25
CA LEU A 115 -13.06 1.31 -0.46
C LEU A 115 -13.92 1.93 -1.58
N ASP A 116 -14.55 1.11 -2.41
CA ASP A 116 -15.49 1.54 -3.45
C ASP A 116 -16.85 2.00 -2.87
N TYR A 117 -17.28 1.45 -1.73
CA TYR A 117 -18.48 1.92 -1.03
C TYR A 117 -18.08 2.91 0.07
N VAL A 118 -18.00 4.17 -0.35
CA VAL A 118 -17.73 5.39 0.45
C VAL A 118 -18.57 5.51 1.75
N GLY A 119 -19.59 4.68 1.95
CA GLY A 119 -20.55 4.77 3.05
C GLY A 119 -20.28 3.91 4.29
N ASN A 120 -19.55 2.80 4.20
CA ASN A 120 -19.44 1.86 5.32
C ASN A 120 -18.08 1.92 6.02
N PHE A 121 -17.93 3.00 6.79
CA PHE A 121 -17.19 3.10 8.06
C PHE A 121 -16.19 1.97 8.35
N LEU A 122 -14.92 2.16 7.97
CA LEU A 122 -13.79 1.42 8.53
C LEU A 122 -13.83 1.56 10.05
N ARG A 123 -14.13 0.47 10.76
CA ARG A 123 -14.02 0.43 12.23
C ARG A 123 -12.53 0.41 12.57
N GLY A 124 -12.18 0.79 13.80
CA GLY A 124 -10.76 0.83 14.22
C GLY A 124 -10.01 -0.51 14.09
N ALA A 125 -10.71 -1.64 14.08
CA ALA A 125 -10.11 -2.96 13.80
C ALA A 125 -9.72 -3.11 12.31
N ASP A 126 -10.52 -2.55 11.40
CA ASP A 126 -10.35 -2.68 9.94
C ASP A 126 -9.11 -1.91 9.46
N LEU A 127 -8.77 -0.79 10.10
CA LEU A 127 -7.57 -0.01 9.75
C LEU A 127 -6.27 -0.79 9.97
N LYS A 128 -6.20 -1.61 11.02
CA LYS A 128 -5.01 -2.42 11.30
C LYS A 128 -4.82 -3.50 10.24
N GLU A 129 -5.91 -4.13 9.82
CA GLU A 129 -5.91 -5.13 8.75
C GLU A 129 -5.54 -4.48 7.41
N PHE A 130 -6.10 -3.31 7.09
CA PHE A 130 -5.73 -2.54 5.91
C PHE A 130 -4.22 -2.26 5.82
N TRP A 131 -3.60 -1.79 6.90
CA TRP A 131 -2.16 -1.50 6.89
C TRP A 131 -1.29 -2.75 6.82
N ALA A 132 -1.77 -3.90 7.30
CA ALA A 132 -1.10 -5.18 7.09
C ALA A 132 -1.12 -5.57 5.61
N ASP A 133 -2.27 -5.51 4.97
CA ASP A 133 -2.43 -5.84 3.54
C ASP A 133 -1.66 -4.85 2.65
N ALA A 134 -1.69 -3.56 2.97
CA ALA A 134 -0.92 -2.54 2.25
C ALA A 134 0.60 -2.80 2.31
N LYS A 135 1.08 -3.41 3.40
CA LYS A 135 2.47 -3.83 3.53
C LYS A 135 2.77 -5.02 2.61
N GLU A 136 1.87 -6.00 2.51
CA GLU A 136 2.00 -7.13 1.57
C GLU A 136 2.02 -6.68 0.11
N VAL A 137 1.19 -5.68 -0.25
CA VAL A 137 1.24 -5.04 -1.57
C VAL A 137 2.61 -4.41 -1.82
N SER A 138 3.15 -3.67 -0.83
CA SER A 138 4.48 -3.07 -0.92
C SER A 138 5.59 -4.10 -1.09
N GLU A 139 5.49 -5.26 -0.43
CA GLU A 139 6.40 -6.39 -0.59
C GLU A 139 6.28 -7.00 -1.99
N THR A 140 5.06 -7.15 -2.51
CA THR A 140 4.80 -7.61 -3.89
C THR A 140 5.50 -6.72 -4.93
N PHE A 141 5.50 -5.39 -4.77
CA PHE A 141 6.25 -4.47 -5.64
C PHE A 141 7.78 -4.69 -5.60
N ARG A 142 8.32 -5.10 -4.45
CA ARG A 142 9.77 -5.31 -4.27
C ARG A 142 10.21 -6.62 -4.91
N GLU A 143 9.43 -7.68 -4.69
CA GLU A 143 9.69 -9.03 -5.20
C GLU A 143 9.43 -9.16 -6.70
N THR A 144 8.41 -8.46 -7.20
CA THR A 144 8.02 -8.53 -8.60
C THR A 144 8.95 -7.66 -9.45
N LYS A 145 10.01 -8.30 -9.92
CA LYS A 145 10.92 -7.78 -10.95
C LYS A 145 11.11 -8.87 -11.98
N PRO A 146 11.04 -8.52 -13.28
CA PRO A 146 11.02 -7.20 -13.89
C PRO A 146 9.62 -6.61 -13.99
N MET A 147 9.53 -5.31 -14.24
CA MET A 147 8.31 -4.67 -14.70
C MET A 147 8.68 -3.47 -15.56
N ARG A 148 7.83 -3.08 -16.51
CA ARG A 148 8.06 -1.83 -17.25
C ARG A 148 8.01 -0.67 -16.26
N ARG A 149 8.85 0.34 -16.51
CA ARG A 149 8.93 1.50 -15.63
C ARG A 149 7.59 2.24 -15.54
N SER A 150 6.92 2.44 -16.68
CA SER A 150 5.61 3.09 -16.75
C SER A 150 4.54 2.33 -15.96
N ASP A 151 4.46 1.01 -16.12
CA ASP A 151 3.50 0.15 -15.41
C ASP A 151 3.74 0.20 -13.90
N ARG A 152 5.02 0.23 -13.49
CA ARG A 152 5.40 0.35 -12.09
C ARG A 152 4.98 1.68 -11.49
N GLU A 153 5.24 2.78 -12.19
CA GLU A 153 4.88 4.14 -11.75
C GLU A 153 3.36 4.28 -11.64
N GLU A 154 2.60 3.85 -12.66
CA GLU A 154 1.13 3.88 -12.66
C GLU A 154 0.51 3.13 -11.47
N LEU A 155 0.91 1.86 -11.27
CA LEU A 155 0.36 1.03 -10.19
C LEU A 155 0.79 1.54 -8.81
N TRP A 156 2.00 2.09 -8.70
CA TRP A 156 2.50 2.65 -7.45
C TRP A 156 1.74 3.92 -7.05
N ASP A 157 1.46 4.79 -8.01
CA ASP A 157 0.67 6.00 -7.79
C ASP A 157 -0.76 5.65 -7.34
N ASP A 158 -1.40 4.65 -7.95
CA ASP A 158 -2.73 4.19 -7.54
C ASP A 158 -2.72 3.64 -6.10
N PHE A 159 -1.72 2.83 -5.77
CA PHE A 159 -1.50 2.34 -4.41
C PHE A 159 -1.29 3.49 -3.40
N GLN A 160 -0.47 4.49 -3.74
CA GLN A 160 -0.27 5.66 -2.86
C GLN A 160 -1.55 6.44 -2.63
N ARG A 161 -2.36 6.67 -3.68
CA ARG A 161 -3.65 7.34 -3.56
C ARG A 161 -4.60 6.62 -2.61
N ILE A 162 -4.63 5.28 -2.66
CA ILE A 162 -5.41 4.47 -1.72
C ILE A 162 -4.92 4.68 -0.27
N CYS A 163 -3.61 4.61 -0.05
CA CYS A 163 -3.04 4.83 1.28
C CYS A 163 -3.27 6.24 1.82
N GLU A 164 -3.16 7.26 0.97
CA GLU A 164 -3.42 8.67 1.34
C GLU A 164 -4.89 8.86 1.74
N TRP A 165 -5.82 8.35 0.93
CA TRP A 165 -7.24 8.42 1.22
C TRP A 165 -7.60 7.79 2.58
N VAL A 166 -7.05 6.60 2.90
CA VAL A 166 -7.28 5.96 4.21
C VAL A 166 -6.70 6.78 5.37
N ARG A 167 -5.54 7.44 5.18
CA ARG A 167 -4.98 8.34 6.21
C ARG A 167 -5.86 9.56 6.44
N GLU A 168 -6.33 10.21 5.39
CA GLU A 168 -7.23 11.36 5.49
C GLU A 168 -8.53 10.98 6.22
N MET A 169 -9.11 9.83 5.91
CA MET A 169 -10.27 9.32 6.63
C MET A 169 -10.00 9.04 8.11
N GLN A 170 -8.84 8.46 8.42
CA GLN A 170 -8.44 8.18 9.79
C GLN A 170 -8.29 9.49 10.58
N GLU A 171 -7.66 10.50 9.98
CA GLU A 171 -7.49 11.83 10.57
C GLU A 171 -8.84 12.50 10.81
N GLN A 172 -9.73 12.52 9.81
CA GLN A 172 -11.09 13.06 9.95
C GLN A 172 -11.87 12.39 11.08
N LYS A 173 -11.79 11.06 11.20
CA LYS A 173 -12.48 10.31 12.27
C LYS A 173 -11.90 10.59 13.64
N HIS A 174 -10.59 10.80 13.72
CA HIS A 174 -9.94 11.22 14.95
C HIS A 174 -10.40 12.62 15.36
N GLU A 175 -10.46 13.57 14.43
CA GLU A 175 -10.98 14.92 14.67
C GLU A 175 -12.44 14.91 15.14
N GLU A 176 -13.32 14.19 14.46
CA GLU A 176 -14.73 14.01 14.87
C GLU A 176 -14.86 13.37 16.26
N TRP A 177 -13.96 12.45 16.61
CA TRP A 177 -13.94 11.84 17.93
C TRP A 177 -13.47 12.85 18.99
N VAL A 178 -12.42 13.62 18.70
CA VAL A 178 -11.91 14.67 19.59
C VAL A 178 -13.00 15.72 19.85
N GLU A 179 -13.66 16.20 18.80
CA GLU A 179 -14.73 17.21 18.89
C GLU A 179 -15.88 16.73 19.77
N ARG A 180 -16.42 15.53 19.50
CA ARG A 180 -17.50 14.96 20.32
C ARG A 180 -17.10 14.80 21.78
N ASN A 181 -15.87 14.37 22.06
CA ASN A 181 -15.41 14.25 23.44
C ASN A 181 -15.28 15.61 24.12
N ARG A 182 -14.83 16.66 23.42
CA ARG A 182 -14.84 18.03 23.95
C ARG A 182 -16.26 18.51 24.29
N GLU A 183 -17.23 18.28 23.41
CA GLU A 183 -18.64 18.59 23.68
C GLU A 183 -19.21 17.81 24.89
N HIS A 184 -18.73 16.58 25.11
CA HIS A 184 -19.08 15.81 26.31
C HIS A 184 -18.48 16.42 27.57
N LEU A 185 -17.20 16.81 27.54
CA LEU A 185 -16.51 17.48 28.64
C LEU A 185 -17.21 18.78 29.03
N ASP A 186 -17.50 19.65 28.05
CA ASP A 186 -18.16 20.93 28.28
C ASP A 186 -19.54 20.74 28.95
N ARG A 187 -20.31 19.75 28.49
CA ARG A 187 -21.60 19.42 29.09
C ARG A 187 -21.49 18.90 30.52
N TRP A 188 -20.48 18.09 30.83
CA TRP A 188 -20.27 17.59 32.18
C TRP A 188 -19.80 18.68 33.14
N HIS A 189 -18.89 19.57 32.70
CA HIS A 189 -18.52 20.75 33.47
C HIS A 189 -19.73 21.62 33.78
N ALA A 190 -20.55 21.95 32.78
CA ALA A 190 -21.77 22.73 32.99
C ALA A 190 -22.78 22.06 33.95
N GLN A 191 -22.80 20.73 34.02
CA GLN A 191 -23.64 19.99 34.99
C GLN A 191 -23.08 20.07 36.41
N ILE A 192 -21.75 20.01 36.56
CA ILE A 192 -21.06 20.15 37.84
C ILE A 192 -21.29 21.57 38.38
N ASP A 193 -21.03 22.60 37.57
CA ASP A 193 -21.23 24.01 37.94
C ASP A 193 -22.68 24.25 38.44
N LYS A 194 -23.67 23.76 37.68
CA LYS A 194 -25.08 23.85 38.09
C LYS A 194 -25.37 23.09 39.39
N GLY A 195 -24.68 21.97 39.62
CA GLY A 195 -24.76 21.21 40.86
C GLY A 195 -24.21 22.01 42.04
N GLU A 196 -23.05 22.65 41.86
CA GLU A 196 -22.40 23.49 42.87
C GLU A 196 -23.26 24.72 43.22
N ASP A 197 -23.83 25.41 42.23
CA ASP A 197 -24.78 26.51 42.44
C ASP A 197 -26.00 26.08 43.27
N MET A 198 -26.53 24.87 43.01
CA MET A 198 -27.66 24.33 43.75
C MET A 198 -27.28 23.98 45.19
N ILE A 199 -26.09 23.41 45.40
CA ILE A 199 -25.57 23.13 46.75
C ILE A 199 -25.43 24.44 47.54
N GLU A 200 -24.86 25.49 46.94
CA GLU A 200 -24.72 26.81 47.60
C GLU A 200 -26.09 27.36 48.02
N LYS A 201 -27.08 27.29 47.12
CA LYS A 201 -28.45 27.71 47.43
C LYS A 201 -29.08 26.90 48.56
N LEU A 202 -28.90 25.58 48.57
CA LEU A 202 -29.43 24.70 49.62
C LEU A 202 -28.77 24.99 50.96
N LYS A 203 -27.46 25.24 50.99
CA LYS A 203 -26.73 25.66 52.19
C LYS A 203 -27.31 26.95 52.77
N GLY A 204 -27.53 27.98 51.96
CA GLY A 204 -28.19 29.22 52.43
C GLY A 204 -29.63 29.00 52.94
N GLN A 205 -30.36 28.01 52.44
CA GLN A 205 -31.68 27.64 52.97
C GLN A 205 -31.59 26.86 54.27
N ILE A 206 -30.56 26.03 54.46
CA ILE A 206 -30.27 25.32 55.70
C ILE A 206 -29.96 26.35 56.79
N ASP A 207 -29.07 27.31 56.53
CA ASP A 207 -28.75 28.39 57.49
C ASP A 207 -30.03 29.11 57.99
N HIS A 208 -30.94 29.45 57.08
CA HIS A 208 -32.22 30.04 57.45
C HIS A 208 -33.11 29.10 58.29
N CYS A 209 -33.10 27.80 57.98
CA CYS A 209 -33.83 26.80 58.78
C CYS A 209 -33.21 26.65 60.18
N GLU A 210 -31.88 26.73 60.30
CA GLU A 210 -31.19 26.72 61.59
C GLU A 210 -31.61 27.91 62.46
N ASP A 211 -31.71 29.12 61.90
CA ASP A 211 -32.24 30.30 62.59
C ASP A 211 -33.69 30.06 63.08
N LEU A 212 -34.57 29.55 62.21
CA LEU A 212 -35.96 29.25 62.56
C LEU A 212 -36.08 28.19 63.67
N LYS A 213 -35.19 27.19 63.66
CA LYS A 213 -35.14 26.15 64.68
C LYS A 213 -34.66 26.72 66.02
N ALA A 214 -33.68 27.62 66.00
CA ALA A 214 -33.19 28.30 67.21
C ALA A 214 -34.28 29.19 67.85
N ASP A 215 -35.12 29.82 67.04
CA ASP A 215 -36.23 30.68 67.47
C ASP A 215 -37.54 29.91 67.79
N ALA A 216 -37.52 28.58 67.70
CA ALA A 216 -38.70 27.74 67.88
C ALA A 216 -39.29 27.86 69.30
N ARG A 217 -40.62 28.04 69.38
CA ARG A 217 -41.35 28.12 70.66
C ARG A 217 -41.81 26.79 71.22
N SER A 218 -41.70 25.72 70.44
CA SER A 218 -42.13 24.36 70.80
C SER A 218 -41.24 23.34 70.12
N ASP A 219 -41.00 22.24 70.82
CA ASP A 219 -40.18 21.12 70.33
C ASP A 219 -40.74 20.54 69.02
N ASP A 220 -42.07 20.39 68.91
CA ASP A 220 -42.73 19.91 67.68
C ASP A 220 -42.37 20.73 66.43
N PHE A 221 -42.21 22.05 66.58
CA PHE A 221 -41.84 22.92 65.45
C PHE A 221 -40.34 22.80 65.15
N ALA A 222 -39.50 22.73 66.18
CA ALA A 222 -38.07 22.51 66.01
C ALA A 222 -37.78 21.17 65.29
N ASP A 223 -38.51 20.11 65.64
CA ASP A 223 -38.41 18.79 64.99
C ASP A 223 -38.86 18.83 63.53
N GLN A 224 -39.94 19.57 63.22
CA GLN A 224 -40.37 19.76 61.84
C GLN A 224 -39.31 20.48 61.00
N VAL A 225 -38.72 21.56 61.54
CA VAL A 225 -37.67 22.32 60.86
C VAL A 225 -36.41 21.46 60.68
N GLN A 226 -36.06 20.63 61.69
CA GLN A 226 -34.97 19.67 61.59
C GLN A 226 -35.18 18.70 60.42
N GLY A 227 -36.38 18.17 60.23
CA GLY A 227 -36.69 17.31 59.09
C GLY A 227 -36.50 17.99 57.72
N TRP A 228 -36.71 19.31 57.63
CA TRP A 228 -36.43 20.07 56.41
C TRP A 228 -34.94 20.31 56.14
N ILE A 229 -34.12 20.36 57.19
CA ILE A 229 -32.66 20.45 57.09
C ILE A 229 -32.12 19.12 56.56
N GLU A 230 -32.49 18.01 57.20
CA GLU A 230 -32.05 16.66 56.83
C GLU A 230 -32.41 16.30 55.38
N GLU A 231 -33.57 16.74 54.90
CA GLU A 231 -33.96 16.56 53.50
C GLU A 231 -33.02 17.32 52.54
N LYS A 232 -32.63 18.55 52.87
CA LYS A 232 -31.72 19.34 52.03
C LYS A 232 -30.30 18.81 52.07
N GLU A 233 -29.83 18.38 53.24
CA GLU A 233 -28.53 17.70 53.38
C GLU A 233 -28.47 16.46 52.51
N ARG A 234 -29.52 15.63 52.50
CA ARG A 234 -29.61 14.47 51.60
C ARG A 234 -29.53 14.85 50.13
N ILE A 235 -30.21 15.93 49.72
CA ILE A 235 -30.14 16.42 48.34
C ILE A 235 -28.73 16.91 47.99
N ILE A 236 -28.04 17.57 48.93
CA ILE A 236 -26.64 17.98 48.75
C ILE A 236 -25.76 16.75 48.53
N ASP A 237 -25.85 15.74 49.40
CA ASP A 237 -25.08 14.50 49.30
C ASP A 237 -25.29 13.79 47.94
N ASP A 238 -26.54 13.73 47.46
CA ASP A 238 -26.88 13.16 46.16
C ASP A 238 -26.23 13.93 45.00
N ILE A 239 -26.21 15.27 45.07
CA ILE A 239 -25.56 16.11 44.05
C ILE A 239 -24.05 15.94 44.09
N GLU A 240 -23.43 15.93 45.28
CA GLU A 240 -21.99 15.74 45.45
C GLU A 240 -21.54 14.37 44.92
N SER A 241 -22.29 13.31 45.22
CA SER A 241 -22.02 11.97 44.69
C SER A 241 -22.05 11.95 43.16
N ARG A 242 -23.06 12.58 42.54
CA ARG A 242 -23.16 12.66 41.07
C ARG A 242 -22.03 13.50 40.47
N ASN A 243 -21.62 14.59 41.13
CA ASN A 243 -20.50 15.41 40.68
C ASN A 243 -19.18 14.63 40.74
N ALA A 244 -18.97 13.80 41.77
CA ALA A 244 -17.80 12.93 41.86
C ALA A 244 -17.74 11.94 40.68
N GLU A 245 -18.86 11.31 40.32
CA GLU A 245 -18.94 10.43 39.14
C GLU A 245 -18.64 11.17 37.82
N LEU A 246 -19.09 12.41 37.68
CA LEU A 246 -18.80 13.24 36.49
C LEU A 246 -17.31 13.59 36.43
N TRP A 247 -16.69 13.93 37.55
CA TRP A 247 -15.24 14.19 37.61
C TRP A 247 -14.40 12.97 37.21
N GLU A 248 -14.82 11.76 37.59
CA GLU A 248 -14.15 10.54 37.13
C GLU A 248 -14.27 10.35 35.61
N LYS A 249 -15.44 10.60 35.03
CA LYS A 249 -15.66 10.54 33.56
C LYS A 249 -14.84 11.58 32.82
N ILE A 250 -14.79 12.81 33.32
CA ILE A 250 -13.96 13.89 32.77
C ILE A 250 -12.49 13.46 32.75
N ARG A 251 -11.98 12.92 33.87
CA ARG A 251 -10.59 12.48 33.97
C ARG A 251 -10.26 11.35 32.99
N ASP A 252 -11.15 10.38 32.79
CA ASP A 252 -10.96 9.31 31.81
C ASP A 252 -10.87 9.85 30.37
N VAL A 253 -11.81 10.71 29.99
CA VAL A 253 -11.85 11.30 28.64
C VAL A 253 -10.65 12.21 28.39
N GLU A 254 -10.26 13.04 29.36
CA GLU A 254 -9.05 13.86 29.24
C GLU A 254 -7.79 13.02 29.10
N ALA A 255 -7.68 11.90 29.84
CA ALA A 255 -6.54 10.99 29.70
C ALA A 255 -6.49 10.36 28.31
N ARG A 256 -7.64 10.04 27.72
CA ARG A 256 -7.76 9.53 26.36
C ARG A 256 -7.44 10.57 25.28
N LEU A 257 -7.73 11.85 25.51
CA LEU A 257 -7.41 12.93 24.58
C LEU A 257 -5.92 13.33 24.59
N ARG A 258 -5.18 12.97 25.64
CA ARG A 258 -3.73 13.24 25.76
C ARG A 258 -2.83 12.17 25.16
N ASN A 259 -3.35 10.96 24.95
CA ASN A 259 -2.62 9.80 24.42
C ASN A 259 -2.94 9.61 22.93
#